data_AF-A0A6P0Y5I3-F1
#
_entry.id   AF-A0A6P0Y5I3-F1
#
_cell.length_a   1.000
_cell.length_b   1.000
_cell.length_c   1.000
_cell.angle_alpha   90.00
_cell.angle_beta   90.00
_cell.angle_gamma   90.00
#
_symmetry.space_group_name_H-M   'P 1'
#
loop_
_entity.id
_entity.type
_entity.pdbx_description
1 polymer ?
#
loop_
_entity_poly.entity_id
_entity_poly.type
_entity_poly.pdbx_seq_one_letter_code
_entity_poly.pdbx_strand_id
1 'polypeptide(L)'
;MSKSSQVLIDAFLAERNTPNPLGDRSPTWGRHVDDLSLVDPGEIAESVVVIEPWEHVGERPKDKVGVIASENVAYIVDQILGLPTLIVPAWKHGISDLKRFASLARVAKLIVLEGGKPDVHVKDTFSPAFPRSDATQLIVEFLLKQVPFIGICLSHQLTAQAHVELIRESVDRLEKSQQPAFVAVSRRIAEVANRLKVEKSYGTVAQSWNDESFAVAKNEEISHSNTRLYPYRDIDIPHVPTEITEAYRVVAKRFDAIIDVALQYENNLHIQAFHGNEVSEESMRFVCWAYQPIHHAITAYSLEAASILGSQCIDP
;
A
#
# COMPACT_ATOMS: atom_id res chain seq x y z
N MET A 1 -7.87 6.30 8.90
CA MET A 1 -8.41 4.92 8.84
C MET A 1 -9.84 4.97 8.30
N SER A 2 -10.25 4.04 7.43
CA SER A 2 -11.67 4.00 7.01
C SER A 2 -12.56 3.66 8.23
N LYS A 3 -13.79 4.17 8.30
CA LYS A 3 -14.73 3.80 9.38
C LYS A 3 -14.91 2.28 9.47
N SER A 4 -14.94 1.59 8.34
CA SER A 4 -15.09 0.14 8.24
C SER A 4 -13.90 -0.61 8.85
N SER A 5 -12.66 -0.15 8.62
CA SER A 5 -11.45 -0.77 9.19
C SER A 5 -11.40 -0.61 10.71
N GLN A 6 -11.86 0.52 11.25
CA GLN A 6 -11.95 0.70 12.70
C GLN A 6 -13.02 -0.22 13.30
N VAL A 7 -14.19 -0.33 12.66
CA VAL A 7 -15.27 -1.23 13.10
C VAL A 7 -14.81 -2.69 13.12
N LEU A 8 -14.03 -3.14 12.13
CA LEU A 8 -13.44 -4.49 12.14
C LEU A 8 -12.61 -4.75 13.39
N ILE A 9 -11.76 -3.78 13.74
CA ILE A 9 -10.88 -3.90 14.90
C ILE A 9 -11.67 -3.83 16.18
N ASP A 10 -12.60 -2.88 16.31
CA ASP A 10 -13.41 -2.74 17.52
C ASP A 10 -14.25 -4.00 17.75
N ALA A 11 -14.86 -4.56 16.70
CA ALA A 11 -15.62 -5.80 16.76
C ALA A 11 -14.74 -7.00 17.12
N PHE A 12 -13.57 -7.14 16.48
CA PHE A 12 -12.60 -8.16 16.85
C PHE A 12 -12.18 -8.02 18.33
N LEU A 13 -11.84 -6.82 18.78
CA LEU A 13 -11.39 -6.57 20.15
C LEU A 13 -12.48 -6.84 21.19
N ALA A 14 -13.75 -6.59 20.86
CA ALA A 14 -14.89 -6.88 21.72
C ALA A 14 -15.15 -8.38 21.87
N GLU A 15 -15.03 -9.13 20.78
CA GLU A 15 -15.36 -10.56 20.74
C GLU A 15 -14.13 -11.48 20.96
N ARG A 16 -12.90 -10.95 21.01
CA ARG A 16 -11.66 -11.76 21.00
C ARG A 16 -11.54 -12.84 22.10
N ASN A 17 -12.21 -12.66 23.23
CA ASN A 17 -12.18 -13.60 24.35
C ASN A 17 -13.32 -14.62 24.30
N THR A 18 -14.22 -14.53 23.31
CA THR A 18 -15.29 -15.51 23.17
C THR A 18 -14.75 -16.82 22.59
N PRO A 19 -15.40 -17.96 22.87
CA PRO A 19 -15.00 -19.25 22.31
C PRO A 19 -15.08 -19.30 20.78
N ASN A 20 -15.88 -18.41 20.18
CA ASN A 20 -16.03 -18.25 18.74
C ASN A 20 -16.08 -16.75 18.37
N PRO A 21 -14.91 -16.07 18.28
CA PRO A 21 -14.84 -14.64 18.03
C PRO A 21 -15.30 -14.25 16.61
N LEU A 22 -15.55 -15.23 15.75
CA LEU A 22 -16.06 -15.07 14.40
C LEU A 22 -17.58 -15.34 14.33
N GLY A 23 -18.21 -15.75 15.43
CA GLY A 23 -19.66 -15.98 15.48
C GLY A 23 -20.14 -17.21 14.72
N ASP A 24 -21.46 -17.45 14.78
CA ASP A 24 -22.09 -18.70 14.32
C ASP A 24 -22.82 -18.55 12.97
N ARG A 25 -22.54 -17.48 12.21
CA ARG A 25 -23.20 -17.23 10.91
C ARG A 25 -22.73 -18.27 9.89
N SER A 26 -23.66 -18.77 9.07
CA SER A 26 -23.28 -19.59 7.91
C SER A 26 -22.41 -18.74 6.97
N PRO A 27 -21.18 -19.16 6.67
CA PRO A 27 -20.23 -18.29 6.00
C PRO A 27 -20.56 -18.10 4.53
N THR A 28 -20.34 -16.89 4.04
CA THR A 28 -20.26 -16.61 2.60
C THR A 28 -18.79 -16.51 2.16
N TRP A 29 -18.43 -17.21 1.09
CA TRP A 29 -17.04 -17.32 0.60
C TRP A 29 -16.65 -16.20 -0.38
N GLY A 30 -17.46 -15.14 -0.45
CA GLY A 30 -17.31 -14.07 -1.44
C GLY A 30 -17.77 -14.46 -2.85
N ARG A 31 -17.99 -13.45 -3.68
CA ARG A 31 -18.42 -13.60 -5.08
C ARG A 31 -17.29 -13.15 -6.00
N HIS A 32 -16.83 -14.06 -6.86
CA HIS A 32 -15.86 -13.73 -7.89
C HIS A 32 -16.49 -12.86 -8.98
N VAL A 33 -15.81 -11.78 -9.36
CA VAL A 33 -16.20 -10.86 -10.43
C VAL A 33 -14.99 -10.52 -11.29
N ASP A 34 -15.14 -10.57 -12.61
CA ASP A 34 -14.01 -10.37 -13.52
C ASP A 34 -13.46 -8.93 -13.45
N ASP A 35 -14.34 -7.94 -13.34
CA ASP A 35 -14.01 -6.51 -13.26
C ASP A 35 -15.15 -5.77 -12.52
N LEU A 36 -14.80 -4.76 -11.72
CA LEU A 36 -15.80 -3.96 -10.98
C LEU A 36 -16.74 -3.17 -11.90
N SER A 37 -16.35 -2.90 -13.15
CA SER A 37 -17.22 -2.25 -14.14
C SER A 37 -18.45 -3.07 -14.53
N LEU A 38 -18.47 -4.36 -14.19
CA LEU A 38 -19.61 -5.27 -14.39
C LEU A 38 -20.53 -5.38 -13.16
N VAL A 39 -20.19 -4.68 -12.08
CA VAL A 39 -20.92 -4.73 -10.81
C VAL A 39 -21.68 -3.42 -10.60
N ASP A 40 -22.88 -3.52 -10.04
CA ASP A 40 -23.66 -2.33 -9.68
C ASP A 40 -22.90 -1.49 -8.64
N PRO A 41 -22.75 -0.15 -8.83
CA PRO A 41 -22.04 0.69 -7.88
C PRO A 41 -22.62 0.66 -6.46
N GLY A 42 -23.93 0.43 -6.29
CA GLY A 42 -24.56 0.26 -4.99
C GLY A 42 -24.12 -1.04 -4.31
N GLU A 43 -23.96 -2.13 -5.07
CA GLU A 43 -23.39 -3.37 -4.56
C GLU A 43 -21.92 -3.18 -4.15
N ILE A 44 -21.11 -2.47 -4.95
CA ILE A 44 -19.71 -2.16 -4.59
C ILE A 44 -19.67 -1.38 -3.27
N ALA A 45 -20.53 -0.37 -3.12
CA ALA A 45 -20.56 0.50 -1.94
C ALA A 45 -20.93 -0.22 -0.63
N GLU A 46 -21.62 -1.36 -0.74
CA GLU A 46 -21.99 -2.22 0.40
C GLU A 46 -21.05 -3.42 0.59
N SER A 47 -19.99 -3.53 -0.22
CA SER A 47 -19.07 -4.67 -0.18
C SER A 47 -17.67 -4.30 0.30
N VAL A 48 -16.97 -5.30 0.82
CA VAL A 48 -15.51 -5.33 0.82
C VAL A 48 -15.06 -5.88 -0.52
N VAL A 49 -14.03 -5.27 -1.13
CA VAL A 49 -13.46 -5.77 -2.38
C VAL A 49 -12.07 -6.31 -2.10
N VAL A 50 -11.84 -7.55 -2.50
CA VAL A 50 -10.54 -8.22 -2.45
C VAL A 50 -10.01 -8.35 -3.87
N ILE A 51 -8.76 -7.98 -4.10
CA ILE A 51 -8.11 -8.06 -5.40
C ILE A 51 -6.93 -9.02 -5.28
N GLU A 52 -6.95 -10.04 -6.11
CA GLU A 52 -5.95 -11.10 -6.12
C GLU A 52 -4.92 -10.83 -7.23
N PRO A 53 -3.67 -10.45 -6.89
CA PRO A 53 -2.62 -10.29 -7.90
C PRO A 53 -2.06 -11.63 -8.38
N TRP A 54 -2.41 -12.75 -7.72
CA TRP A 54 -1.99 -14.11 -8.07
C TRP A 54 -3.01 -15.15 -7.59
N GLU A 55 -3.01 -16.34 -8.19
CA GLU A 55 -3.98 -17.43 -7.94
C GLU A 55 -3.98 -18.00 -6.50
N HIS A 56 -2.87 -17.86 -5.78
CA HIS A 56 -2.75 -18.30 -4.39
C HIS A 56 -1.61 -17.56 -3.67
N VAL A 57 -1.68 -17.49 -2.34
CA VAL A 57 -0.61 -16.86 -1.53
C VAL A 57 0.50 -17.83 -1.13
N GLY A 58 0.33 -19.10 -1.43
CA GLY A 58 1.29 -20.16 -1.14
C GLY A 58 0.65 -21.53 -1.37
N GLU A 59 1.46 -22.58 -1.31
CA GLU A 59 0.98 -23.96 -1.43
C GLU A 59 1.15 -24.68 -0.09
N ARG A 60 0.14 -25.46 0.28
CA ARG A 60 0.25 -26.31 1.46
C ARG A 60 1.31 -27.41 1.21
N PRO A 61 2.27 -27.63 2.14
CA PRO A 61 3.34 -28.60 1.92
C PRO A 61 2.86 -30.04 1.68
N LYS A 62 1.72 -30.42 2.27
CA LYS A 62 1.19 -31.79 2.27
C LYS A 62 0.62 -32.22 0.91
N ASP A 63 -0.15 -31.34 0.27
CA ASP A 63 -0.98 -31.65 -0.90
C ASP A 63 -0.72 -30.71 -2.09
N LYS A 64 0.15 -29.70 -1.92
CA LYS A 64 0.49 -28.69 -2.94
C LYS A 64 -0.70 -27.88 -3.43
N VAL A 65 -1.80 -27.90 -2.69
CA VAL A 65 -2.99 -27.10 -3.01
C VAL A 65 -2.73 -25.66 -2.60
N GLY A 66 -3.07 -24.74 -3.49
CA GLY A 66 -2.98 -23.29 -3.26
C GLY A 66 -3.83 -22.86 -2.06
N VAL A 67 -3.30 -21.95 -1.26
CA VAL A 67 -4.02 -21.24 -0.20
C VAL A 67 -4.64 -19.99 -0.81
N ILE A 68 -5.96 -19.94 -0.79
CA ILE A 68 -6.76 -18.81 -1.29
C ILE A 68 -6.99 -17.87 -0.10
N ALA A 69 -6.29 -16.74 -0.06
CA ALA A 69 -6.40 -15.80 1.06
C ALA A 69 -7.71 -15.01 1.01
N SER A 70 -8.23 -14.74 -0.19
CA SER A 70 -9.46 -13.98 -0.40
C SER A 70 -10.68 -14.62 0.24
N GLU A 71 -10.76 -15.95 0.24
CA GLU A 71 -11.79 -16.72 0.94
C GLU A 71 -11.73 -16.53 2.46
N ASN A 72 -10.52 -16.41 3.03
CA ASN A 72 -10.36 -16.13 4.47
C ASN A 72 -10.78 -14.70 4.79
N VAL A 73 -10.44 -13.73 3.93
CA VAL A 73 -10.90 -12.34 4.09
C VAL A 73 -12.43 -12.29 4.03
N ALA A 74 -13.03 -12.94 3.04
CA ALA A 74 -14.48 -13.00 2.88
C ALA A 74 -15.16 -13.62 4.11
N TYR A 75 -14.61 -14.73 4.61
CA TYR A 75 -15.07 -15.37 5.83
C TYR A 75 -15.03 -14.41 7.03
N ILE A 76 -13.87 -13.81 7.32
CA ILE A 76 -13.69 -12.91 8.47
C ILE A 76 -14.62 -11.69 8.36
N VAL A 77 -14.73 -11.10 7.17
CA VAL A 77 -15.57 -9.92 6.93
C VAL A 77 -17.06 -10.24 7.12
N ASP A 78 -17.55 -11.35 6.60
CA ASP A 78 -18.95 -11.77 6.81
C ASP A 78 -19.23 -12.11 8.27
N GLN A 79 -18.31 -12.80 8.92
CA GLN A 79 -18.43 -13.20 10.32
C GLN A 79 -18.45 -12.00 11.27
N ILE A 80 -17.55 -11.02 11.07
CA ILE A 80 -17.41 -9.86 11.97
C ILE A 80 -18.34 -8.71 11.60
N LEU A 81 -18.47 -8.40 10.30
CA LEU A 81 -19.24 -7.23 9.84
C LEU A 81 -20.57 -7.58 9.20
N GLY A 82 -20.78 -8.84 8.82
CA GLY A 82 -21.94 -9.23 8.03
C GLY A 82 -21.98 -8.60 6.64
N LEU A 83 -20.84 -8.20 6.09
CA LEU A 83 -20.75 -7.55 4.79
C LEU A 83 -20.43 -8.58 3.69
N PRO A 84 -21.00 -8.41 2.47
CA PRO A 84 -20.59 -9.19 1.31
C PRO A 84 -19.15 -8.86 0.89
N THR A 85 -18.52 -9.82 0.25
CA THR A 85 -17.17 -9.67 -0.33
C THR A 85 -17.20 -9.93 -1.83
N LEU A 86 -16.64 -9.01 -2.61
CA LEU A 86 -16.39 -9.16 -4.04
C LEU A 86 -14.92 -9.50 -4.24
N ILE A 87 -14.64 -10.58 -4.97
CA ILE A 87 -13.27 -11.06 -5.23
C ILE A 87 -12.94 -10.80 -6.71
N VAL A 88 -11.89 -10.04 -6.96
CA VAL A 88 -11.41 -9.70 -8.31
C VAL A 88 -10.12 -10.47 -8.57
N PRO A 89 -10.17 -11.58 -9.34
CA PRO A 89 -8.99 -12.37 -9.69
C PRO A 89 -8.20 -11.68 -10.82
N ALA A 90 -7.54 -10.57 -10.50
CA ALA A 90 -6.83 -9.74 -11.47
C ALA A 90 -5.80 -10.55 -12.26
N TRP A 91 -5.11 -11.50 -11.61
CA TRP A 91 -4.16 -12.42 -12.26
C TRP A 91 -4.73 -13.21 -13.45
N LYS A 92 -6.05 -13.42 -13.48
CA LYS A 92 -6.73 -14.24 -14.49
C LYS A 92 -7.33 -13.40 -15.60
N HIS A 93 -7.96 -12.29 -15.25
CA HIS A 93 -8.77 -11.48 -16.17
C HIS A 93 -8.15 -10.11 -16.48
N GLY A 94 -7.12 -9.71 -15.73
CA GLY A 94 -6.59 -8.37 -15.73
C GLY A 94 -7.59 -7.36 -15.18
N ILE A 95 -7.24 -6.08 -15.30
CA ILE A 95 -8.17 -4.97 -15.05
C ILE A 95 -8.13 -4.09 -16.29
N SER A 96 -9.29 -3.97 -16.95
CA SER A 96 -9.38 -3.36 -18.28
C SER A 96 -9.05 -1.86 -18.30
N ASP A 97 -9.47 -1.13 -17.26
CA ASP A 97 -9.20 0.29 -17.08
C ASP A 97 -8.91 0.57 -15.61
N LEU A 98 -7.61 0.68 -15.27
CA LEU A 98 -7.14 0.92 -13.90
C LEU A 98 -7.70 2.22 -13.29
N LYS A 99 -7.87 3.27 -14.11
CA LYS A 99 -8.39 4.57 -13.65
C LYS A 99 -9.87 4.48 -13.32
N ARG A 100 -10.65 3.82 -14.17
CA ARG A 100 -12.08 3.60 -13.94
C ARG A 100 -12.26 2.66 -12.76
N PHE A 101 -11.50 1.57 -12.70
CA PHE A 101 -11.52 0.62 -11.61
C PHE A 101 -11.26 1.33 -10.27
N ALA A 102 -10.21 2.14 -10.17
CA ALA A 102 -9.93 2.90 -8.96
C ALA A 102 -11.02 3.91 -8.58
N SER A 103 -11.70 4.49 -9.58
CA SER A 103 -12.86 5.36 -9.33
C SER A 103 -14.05 4.60 -8.75
N LEU A 104 -14.29 3.37 -9.20
CA LEU A 104 -15.33 2.49 -8.67
C LEU A 104 -14.94 1.95 -7.28
N ALA A 105 -13.70 1.50 -7.10
CA ALA A 105 -13.18 1.00 -5.83
C ALA A 105 -13.28 2.03 -4.70
N ARG A 106 -13.26 3.33 -5.02
CA ARG A 106 -13.38 4.41 -4.02
C ARG A 106 -14.65 4.35 -3.19
N VAL A 107 -15.76 3.80 -3.72
CA VAL A 107 -17.02 3.74 -2.96
C VAL A 107 -17.13 2.52 -2.07
N ALA A 108 -16.26 1.52 -2.24
CA ALA A 108 -16.28 0.29 -1.45
C ALA A 108 -16.05 0.57 0.04
N LYS A 109 -16.56 -0.33 0.91
CA LYS A 109 -16.36 -0.20 2.37
C LYS A 109 -14.89 -0.33 2.74
N LEU A 110 -14.17 -1.21 2.03
CA LEU A 110 -12.76 -1.52 2.21
C LEU A 110 -12.23 -2.19 0.94
N ILE A 111 -11.00 -1.86 0.56
CA ILE A 111 -10.24 -2.59 -0.45
C ILE A 111 -9.12 -3.37 0.24
N VAL A 112 -8.99 -4.66 -0.10
CA VAL A 112 -7.86 -5.50 0.30
C VAL A 112 -7.12 -5.93 -0.96
N LEU A 113 -5.83 -5.65 -1.03
CA LEU A 113 -4.93 -6.06 -2.10
C LEU A 113 -4.02 -7.16 -1.54
N GLU A 114 -4.14 -8.38 -2.07
CA GLU A 114 -3.56 -9.56 -1.43
C GLU A 114 -2.08 -9.80 -1.75
N GLY A 115 -1.52 -10.83 -1.12
CA GLY A 115 -0.20 -11.36 -1.46
C GLY A 115 -0.21 -12.21 -2.74
N GLY A 116 0.93 -12.82 -3.03
CA GLY A 116 1.07 -13.75 -4.14
C GLY A 116 2.49 -14.30 -4.23
N LYS A 117 2.67 -15.28 -5.12
CA LYS A 117 3.96 -15.87 -5.47
C LYS A 117 4.93 -14.95 -6.25
N PRO A 118 4.48 -13.99 -7.08
CA PRO A 118 5.40 -13.17 -7.88
C PRO A 118 6.46 -12.45 -7.04
N ASP A 119 7.64 -12.27 -7.62
CA ASP A 119 8.71 -11.46 -7.05
C ASP A 119 8.64 -10.06 -7.65
N VAL A 120 8.51 -9.03 -6.79
CA VAL A 120 8.45 -7.64 -7.22
C VAL A 120 9.65 -7.26 -8.10
N HIS A 121 10.82 -7.88 -7.97
CA HIS A 121 11.99 -7.56 -8.80
C HIS A 121 11.93 -8.23 -10.18
N VAL A 122 11.25 -9.37 -10.30
CA VAL A 122 11.28 -10.18 -11.52
C VAL A 122 9.94 -10.07 -12.26
N LYS A 123 9.88 -9.15 -13.23
CA LYS A 123 8.65 -8.81 -13.99
C LYS A 123 7.94 -10.04 -14.56
N ASP A 124 8.69 -11.01 -15.06
CA ASP A 124 8.16 -12.21 -15.72
C ASP A 124 7.55 -13.23 -14.76
N THR A 125 7.63 -13.00 -13.44
CA THR A 125 6.93 -13.82 -12.45
C THR A 125 5.47 -13.43 -12.25
N PHE A 126 5.04 -12.30 -12.80
CA PHE A 126 3.65 -11.86 -12.78
C PHE A 126 2.87 -12.51 -13.92
N SER A 127 1.54 -12.52 -13.76
CA SER A 127 0.66 -13.07 -14.79
C SER A 127 0.67 -12.17 -16.02
N PRO A 128 0.56 -12.70 -17.24
CA PRO A 128 0.40 -11.87 -18.44
C PRO A 128 -0.83 -10.97 -18.40
N ALA A 129 -1.90 -11.39 -17.72
CA ALA A 129 -3.15 -10.63 -17.59
C ALA A 129 -3.04 -9.48 -16.59
N PHE A 130 -2.17 -9.60 -15.59
CA PHE A 130 -1.92 -8.56 -14.59
C PHE A 130 -0.41 -8.46 -14.31
N PRO A 131 0.34 -7.81 -15.23
CA PRO A 131 1.78 -7.65 -15.09
C PRO A 131 2.11 -6.71 -13.94
N ARG A 132 3.38 -6.73 -13.49
CA ARG A 132 3.88 -5.84 -12.43
C ARG A 132 3.52 -4.37 -12.67
N SER A 133 3.62 -3.90 -13.92
CA SER A 133 3.31 -2.52 -14.29
C SER A 133 1.87 -2.13 -13.98
N ASP A 134 0.93 -3.04 -14.23
CA ASP A 134 -0.49 -2.78 -14.00
C ASP A 134 -0.80 -2.85 -12.52
N ALA A 135 -0.14 -3.77 -11.80
CA ALA A 135 -0.25 -3.86 -10.35
C ALA A 135 0.26 -2.60 -9.64
N THR A 136 1.45 -2.07 -10.01
CA THR A 136 1.95 -0.81 -9.43
C THR A 136 1.12 0.38 -9.88
N GLN A 137 0.71 0.46 -11.15
CA GLN A 137 -0.13 1.54 -11.65
C GLN A 137 -1.51 1.56 -10.99
N LEU A 138 -2.12 0.41 -10.71
CA LEU A 138 -3.38 0.34 -9.96
C LEU A 138 -3.25 1.00 -8.59
N ILE A 139 -2.15 0.70 -7.87
CA ILE A 139 -1.88 1.30 -6.57
C ILE A 139 -1.65 2.81 -6.72
N VAL A 140 -0.93 3.26 -7.75
CA VAL A 140 -0.80 4.70 -8.04
C VAL A 140 -2.17 5.35 -8.25
N GLU A 141 -3.08 4.72 -8.99
CA GLU A 141 -4.44 5.22 -9.17
C GLU A 141 -5.24 5.25 -7.86
N PHE A 142 -5.06 4.27 -6.98
CA PHE A 142 -5.62 4.29 -5.62
C PHE A 142 -5.09 5.47 -4.81
N LEU A 143 -3.77 5.69 -4.81
CA LEU A 143 -3.15 6.80 -4.10
C LEU A 143 -3.66 8.16 -4.60
N LEU A 144 -3.69 8.36 -5.93
CA LEU A 144 -4.14 9.61 -6.55
C LEU A 144 -5.63 9.90 -6.28
N LYS A 145 -6.47 8.85 -6.23
CA LYS A 145 -7.90 8.96 -5.96
C LYS A 145 -8.26 8.87 -4.49
N GLN A 146 -7.26 8.72 -3.62
CA GLN A 146 -7.41 8.57 -2.17
C GLN A 146 -8.32 7.39 -1.80
N VAL A 147 -8.17 6.27 -2.52
CA VAL A 147 -8.85 5.01 -2.21
C VAL A 147 -8.14 4.40 -1.00
N PRO A 148 -8.82 4.22 0.14
CA PRO A 148 -8.23 3.54 1.29
C PRO A 148 -8.17 2.03 1.00
N PHE A 149 -6.98 1.44 1.15
CA PHE A 149 -6.79 0.01 0.94
C PHE A 149 -5.82 -0.59 1.98
N ILE A 150 -5.88 -1.91 2.14
CA ILE A 150 -4.92 -2.71 2.90
C ILE A 150 -4.13 -3.54 1.92
N GLY A 151 -2.83 -3.27 1.79
CA GLY A 151 -1.90 -4.10 0.99
C GLY A 151 -1.23 -5.15 1.87
N ILE A 152 -1.30 -6.42 1.49
CA ILE A 152 -0.75 -7.55 2.24
C ILE A 152 0.38 -8.22 1.45
N CYS A 153 1.51 -8.55 2.11
CA CYS A 153 2.65 -9.27 1.52
C CYS A 153 3.12 -8.65 0.18
N LEU A 154 2.93 -9.32 -0.96
CA LEU A 154 3.28 -8.78 -2.28
C LEU A 154 2.68 -7.39 -2.53
N SER A 155 1.42 -7.17 -2.18
CA SER A 155 0.80 -5.85 -2.38
C SER A 155 1.38 -4.77 -1.46
N HIS A 156 1.88 -5.13 -0.28
CA HIS A 156 2.63 -4.18 0.57
C HIS A 156 3.94 -3.77 -0.10
N GLN A 157 4.67 -4.72 -0.69
CA GLN A 157 5.89 -4.48 -1.46
C GLN A 157 5.61 -3.64 -2.72
N LEU A 158 4.56 -3.96 -3.47
CA LEU A 158 4.12 -3.18 -4.63
C LEU A 158 3.70 -1.77 -4.23
N THR A 159 3.15 -1.56 -3.03
CA THR A 159 2.80 -0.23 -2.52
C THR A 159 4.05 0.61 -2.29
N ALA A 160 5.08 0.05 -1.66
CA ALA A 160 6.36 0.73 -1.50
C ALA A 160 6.97 1.10 -2.87
N GLN A 161 6.95 0.16 -3.82
CA GLN A 161 7.42 0.38 -5.18
C GLN A 161 6.62 1.48 -5.90
N ALA A 162 5.29 1.47 -5.80
CA ALA A 162 4.40 2.45 -6.42
C ALA A 162 4.63 3.87 -5.88
N HIS A 163 4.92 4.02 -4.58
CA HIS A 163 5.29 5.32 -4.00
C HIS A 163 6.58 5.88 -4.61
N VAL A 164 7.62 5.05 -4.74
CA VAL A 164 8.88 5.45 -5.36
C VAL A 164 8.68 5.81 -6.83
N GLU A 165 7.93 5.01 -7.59
CA GLU A 165 7.59 5.28 -8.99
C GLU A 165 6.81 6.60 -9.14
N LEU A 166 5.83 6.84 -8.27
CA LEU A 166 5.04 8.08 -8.28
C LEU A 166 5.90 9.32 -7.98
N ILE A 167 6.86 9.24 -7.06
CA ILE A 167 7.78 10.35 -6.79
C ILE A 167 8.72 10.56 -7.99
N ARG A 168 9.26 9.50 -8.60
CA ARG A 168 10.11 9.64 -9.80
C ARG A 168 9.37 10.33 -10.94
N GLU A 169 8.14 9.90 -11.22
CA GLU A 169 7.28 10.53 -12.22
C GLU A 169 6.95 11.99 -11.86
N SER A 170 6.69 12.26 -10.58
CA SER A 170 6.44 13.63 -10.10
C SER A 170 7.66 14.53 -10.30
N VAL A 171 8.86 14.05 -9.98
CA VAL A 171 10.13 14.77 -10.18
C VAL A 171 10.35 15.07 -11.65
N ASP A 172 10.16 14.09 -12.54
CA ASP A 172 10.30 14.28 -13.99
C ASP A 172 9.32 15.35 -14.52
N ARG A 173 8.05 15.31 -14.10
CA ARG A 173 7.05 16.32 -14.46
C ARG A 173 7.39 17.71 -13.94
N LEU A 174 7.85 17.80 -12.68
CA LEU A 174 8.25 19.07 -12.07
C LEU A 174 9.45 19.69 -12.79
N GLU A 175 10.47 18.90 -13.16
CA GLU A 175 11.62 19.40 -13.94
C GLU A 175 11.15 19.88 -15.33
N LYS A 176 10.28 19.12 -16.01
CA LYS A 176 9.74 19.47 -17.35
C LYS A 176 8.82 20.69 -17.36
N SER A 177 8.26 21.08 -16.23
CA SER A 177 7.38 22.25 -16.12
C SER A 177 8.07 23.58 -16.44
N GLN A 178 9.41 23.61 -16.35
CA GLN A 178 10.25 24.81 -16.48
C GLN A 178 9.95 25.93 -15.46
N GLN A 179 9.06 25.71 -14.49
CA GLN A 179 8.81 26.64 -13.40
C GLN A 179 9.98 26.58 -12.40
N PRO A 180 10.68 27.70 -12.12
CA PRO A 180 11.90 27.68 -11.31
C PRO A 180 11.75 27.01 -9.94
N ALA A 181 10.62 27.22 -9.26
CA ALA A 181 10.32 26.60 -7.97
C ALA A 181 10.17 25.07 -8.07
N PHE A 182 9.48 24.58 -9.13
CA PHE A 182 9.30 23.14 -9.36
C PHE A 182 10.60 22.46 -9.76
N VAL A 183 11.39 23.11 -10.62
CA VAL A 183 12.74 22.65 -11.00
C VAL A 183 13.64 22.54 -9.76
N ALA A 184 13.66 23.55 -8.90
CA ALA A 184 14.46 23.52 -7.67
C ALA A 184 14.08 22.36 -6.74
N VAL A 185 12.77 22.13 -6.53
CA VAL A 185 12.27 21.00 -5.73
C VAL A 185 12.63 19.66 -6.35
N SER A 186 12.41 19.50 -7.65
CA SER A 186 12.70 18.25 -8.36
C SER A 186 14.20 17.87 -8.28
N ARG A 187 15.10 18.85 -8.47
CA ARG A 187 16.55 18.66 -8.32
C ARG A 187 16.95 18.29 -6.91
N ARG A 188 16.36 18.93 -5.89
CA ARG A 188 16.65 18.59 -4.50
C ARG A 188 16.23 17.17 -4.17
N ILE A 189 15.04 16.75 -4.59
CA ILE A 189 14.56 15.39 -4.37
C ILE A 189 15.50 14.39 -5.06
N ALA A 190 15.84 14.62 -6.33
CA ALA A 190 16.75 13.76 -7.08
C ALA A 190 18.15 13.70 -6.43
N GLU A 191 18.68 14.82 -5.93
CA GLU A 191 19.99 14.88 -5.26
C GLU A 191 20.03 14.04 -3.97
N VAL A 192 18.95 14.09 -3.18
CA VAL A 192 18.83 13.26 -1.96
C VAL A 192 18.64 11.80 -2.34
N ALA A 193 17.74 11.50 -3.27
CA ALA A 193 17.40 10.15 -3.68
C ALA A 193 18.58 9.40 -4.34
N ASN A 194 19.44 10.12 -5.08
CA ASN A 194 20.64 9.55 -5.71
C ASN A 194 21.79 9.27 -4.73
N ARG A 195 21.72 9.78 -3.50
CA ARG A 195 22.73 9.54 -2.45
C ARG A 195 22.22 8.64 -1.33
N LEU A 196 20.91 8.42 -1.26
CA LEU A 196 20.31 7.57 -0.24
C LEU A 196 20.52 6.11 -0.58
N LYS A 197 21.29 5.43 0.27
CA LYS A 197 21.55 4.00 0.18
C LYS A 197 20.53 3.22 1.00
N VAL A 198 20.28 1.99 0.58
CA VAL A 198 19.62 0.98 1.40
C VAL A 198 20.66 0.01 1.89
N GLU A 199 20.78 -0.11 3.21
CA GLU A 199 21.75 -0.98 3.86
C GLU A 199 21.04 -2.12 4.58
N LYS A 200 21.59 -3.32 4.42
CA LYS A 200 21.18 -4.55 5.11
C LYS A 200 22.38 -5.13 5.84
N SER A 201 22.14 -6.06 6.77
CA SER A 201 23.20 -6.76 7.51
C SER A 201 24.21 -7.47 6.61
N TYR A 202 23.79 -7.85 5.39
CA TYR A 202 24.64 -8.46 4.37
C TYR A 202 25.26 -7.45 3.37
N GLY A 203 25.10 -6.15 3.58
CA GLY A 203 25.74 -5.08 2.83
C GLY A 203 24.77 -4.08 2.19
N THR A 204 25.31 -3.16 1.39
CA THR A 204 24.50 -2.18 0.64
C THR A 204 23.79 -2.86 -0.54
N VAL A 205 22.46 -2.79 -0.54
CA VAL A 205 21.61 -3.45 -1.56
C VAL A 205 21.09 -2.50 -2.63
N ALA A 206 21.08 -1.19 -2.34
CA ALA A 206 20.82 -0.13 -3.30
C ALA A 206 21.75 1.06 -3.01
N GLN A 207 22.38 1.60 -4.05
CA GLN A 207 23.18 2.82 -4.01
C GLN A 207 22.32 4.07 -4.22
N SER A 208 21.17 3.91 -4.86
CA SER A 208 20.22 4.98 -5.08
C SER A 208 18.80 4.42 -5.20
N TRP A 209 17.80 5.26 -4.95
CA TRP A 209 17.14 5.78 -6.13
C TRP A 209 16.71 4.80 -7.20
N ASN A 210 17.54 4.67 -8.23
CA ASN A 210 17.24 4.01 -9.48
C ASN A 210 17.38 2.50 -9.41
N ASP A 211 17.96 1.97 -8.34
CA ASP A 211 18.20 0.54 -8.19
C ASP A 211 16.89 -0.19 -7.89
N GLU A 212 16.74 -1.40 -8.42
CA GLU A 212 15.53 -2.20 -8.27
C GLU A 212 15.24 -2.56 -6.81
N SER A 213 16.28 -2.64 -5.98
CA SER A 213 16.19 -2.97 -4.56
C SER A 213 15.95 -1.75 -3.65
N PHE A 214 15.72 -0.56 -4.22
CA PHE A 214 15.57 0.66 -3.41
C PHE A 214 14.30 0.64 -2.56
N ALA A 215 13.15 0.30 -3.15
CA ALA A 215 11.88 0.30 -2.43
C ALA A 215 11.64 -0.98 -1.60
N VAL A 216 12.15 -2.10 -2.12
CA VAL A 216 11.97 -3.45 -1.58
C VAL A 216 13.32 -4.15 -1.68
N ALA A 217 13.71 -4.89 -0.66
CA ALA A 217 14.95 -5.66 -0.66
C ALA A 217 14.69 -7.08 -0.18
N LYS A 218 15.63 -8.00 -0.44
CA LYS A 218 15.56 -9.34 0.15
C LYS A 218 15.67 -9.24 1.66
N ASN A 219 14.83 -10.01 2.33
CA ASN A 219 14.80 -10.07 3.78
C ASN A 219 16.11 -10.66 4.32
N GLU A 220 16.57 -10.15 5.47
CA GLU A 220 17.81 -10.62 6.10
C GLU A 220 17.67 -12.04 6.66
N GLU A 221 16.47 -12.37 7.13
CA GLU A 221 16.09 -13.71 7.55
C GLU A 221 14.80 -14.14 6.84
N ILE A 222 14.81 -15.33 6.24
CA ILE A 222 13.57 -15.87 5.65
C ILE A 222 12.66 -16.31 6.81
N SER A 223 11.59 -15.54 7.04
CA SER A 223 10.56 -15.93 8.00
C SER A 223 9.73 -17.08 7.42
N HIS A 224 9.89 -18.27 7.98
CA HIS A 224 9.04 -19.45 7.78
C HIS A 224 8.56 -19.97 9.14
N SER A 225 8.00 -19.08 9.96
CA SER A 225 7.71 -19.43 11.35
C SER A 225 6.53 -18.66 11.92
N ASN A 226 5.98 -19.25 12.98
CA ASN A 226 5.05 -18.58 13.88
C ASN A 226 5.79 -17.43 14.58
N THR A 227 5.62 -16.22 14.05
CA THR A 227 6.39 -15.04 14.42
C THR A 227 5.57 -14.20 15.39
N ARG A 228 6.15 -13.91 16.54
CA ARG A 228 5.56 -12.94 17.47
C ARG A 228 5.68 -11.54 16.87
N LEU A 229 4.57 -10.80 16.87
CA LEU A 229 4.57 -9.40 16.48
C LEU A 229 5.12 -8.54 17.63
N TYR A 230 5.90 -7.54 17.25
CA TYR A 230 6.44 -6.53 18.16
C TYR A 230 5.97 -5.14 17.70
N PRO A 231 5.75 -4.20 18.64
CA PRO A 231 5.44 -2.83 18.27
C PRO A 231 6.56 -2.26 17.41
N TYR A 232 6.20 -1.46 16.42
CA TYR A 232 7.19 -0.76 15.63
C TYR A 232 8.08 0.10 16.53
N ARG A 233 9.39 0.08 16.25
CA ARG A 233 10.38 0.91 16.95
C ARG A 233 11.02 1.83 15.93
N ASP A 234 10.87 3.13 16.14
CA ASP A 234 11.63 4.14 15.40
C ASP A 234 13.10 4.09 15.84
N ILE A 235 13.87 3.25 15.17
CA ILE A 235 15.31 3.12 15.36
C ILE A 235 15.99 4.17 14.48
N ASP A 236 17.00 4.86 15.01
CA ASP A 236 17.77 5.81 14.22
C ASP A 236 18.64 5.07 13.20
N ILE A 237 18.62 5.53 11.95
CA ILE A 237 19.39 4.93 10.84
C ILE A 237 20.52 5.91 10.50
N PRO A 238 21.77 5.68 10.96
CA PRO A 238 22.81 6.71 10.98
C PRO A 238 23.15 7.36 9.63
N HIS A 239 23.02 6.63 8.52
CA HIS A 239 23.30 7.15 7.17
C HIS A 239 22.11 7.88 6.54
N VAL A 240 20.92 7.80 7.13
CA VAL A 240 19.72 8.49 6.63
C VAL A 240 19.76 9.95 7.10
N PRO A 241 19.65 10.94 6.19
CA PRO A 241 19.64 12.35 6.55
C PRO A 241 18.57 12.70 7.59
N THR A 242 18.90 13.57 8.55
CA THR A 242 17.97 13.99 9.62
C THR A 242 16.66 14.56 9.09
N GLU A 243 16.68 15.30 7.97
CA GLU A 243 15.48 15.83 7.33
C GLU A 243 14.49 14.74 6.89
N ILE A 244 15.00 13.58 6.49
CA ILE A 244 14.20 12.41 6.11
C ILE A 244 13.60 11.75 7.36
N THR A 245 14.42 11.53 8.39
CA THR A 245 13.98 10.94 9.67
C THR A 245 12.91 11.77 10.35
N GLU A 246 13.06 13.10 10.40
CA GLU A 246 12.06 13.98 11.02
C GLU A 246 10.75 14.03 10.22
N ALA A 247 10.81 14.06 8.90
CA ALA A 247 9.61 14.02 8.07
C ALA A 247 8.81 12.72 8.29
N TYR A 248 9.50 11.58 8.39
CA TYR A 248 8.88 10.31 8.75
C TYR A 248 8.20 10.38 10.13
N ARG A 249 8.89 10.88 11.16
CA ARG A 249 8.34 11.00 12.53
C ARG A 249 7.05 11.82 12.58
N VAL A 250 6.96 12.88 11.78
CA VAL A 250 5.74 13.70 11.66
C VAL A 250 4.59 12.87 11.10
N VAL A 251 4.83 12.07 10.05
CA VAL A 251 3.81 11.20 9.45
C VAL A 251 3.42 10.08 10.41
N ALA A 252 4.39 9.41 11.02
CA ALA A 252 4.17 8.30 11.95
C ALA A 252 3.35 8.71 13.18
N LYS A 253 3.54 9.93 13.70
CA LYS A 253 2.74 10.46 14.83
C LYS A 253 1.31 10.86 14.44
N ARG A 254 1.02 11.02 13.14
CA ARG A 254 -0.29 11.48 12.67
C ARG A 254 -1.32 10.36 12.58
N PHE A 255 -0.88 9.12 12.44
CA PHE A 255 -1.77 7.99 12.20
C PHE A 255 -1.43 6.84 13.16
N ASP A 256 -2.45 6.30 13.81
CA ASP A 256 -2.28 5.10 14.61
C ASP A 256 -2.05 3.89 13.70
N ALA A 257 -0.94 3.18 13.91
CA ALA A 257 -0.66 1.95 13.21
C ALA A 257 -1.56 0.83 13.75
N ILE A 258 -2.29 0.17 12.85
CA ILE A 258 -3.27 -0.87 13.18
C ILE A 258 -2.69 -1.96 14.07
N ILE A 259 -1.49 -2.43 13.72
CA ILE A 259 -0.79 -3.49 14.45
C ILE A 259 -0.37 -3.01 15.84
N ASP A 260 0.14 -1.78 15.96
CA ASP A 260 0.54 -1.21 17.25
C ASP A 260 -0.68 -1.04 18.17
N VAL A 261 -1.81 -0.58 17.63
CA VAL A 261 -3.08 -0.52 18.38
C VAL A 261 -3.49 -1.92 18.84
N ALA A 262 -3.46 -2.93 17.96
CA ALA A 262 -3.80 -4.30 18.34
C ALA A 262 -2.86 -4.85 19.44
N LEU A 263 -1.56 -4.56 19.36
CA LEU A 263 -0.55 -4.96 20.35
C LEU A 263 -0.71 -4.26 21.70
N GLN A 264 -1.34 -3.09 21.77
CA GLN A 264 -1.70 -2.47 23.05
C GLN A 264 -2.73 -3.29 23.84
N TYR A 265 -3.55 -4.08 23.13
CA TYR A 265 -4.59 -4.91 23.74
C TYR A 265 -4.17 -6.37 23.90
N GLU A 266 -3.24 -6.86 23.08
CA GLU A 266 -2.79 -8.25 23.07
C GLU A 266 -1.26 -8.34 23.00
N ASN A 267 -0.63 -8.67 24.12
CA ASN A 267 0.83 -8.70 24.24
C ASN A 267 1.48 -9.91 23.53
N ASN A 268 0.68 -10.87 23.07
CA ASN A 268 1.16 -12.15 22.53
C ASN A 268 0.56 -12.51 21.16
N LEU A 269 0.40 -11.51 20.29
CA LEU A 269 0.00 -11.73 18.90
C LEU A 269 1.10 -12.45 18.13
N HIS A 270 0.73 -13.59 17.53
CA HIS A 270 1.58 -14.34 16.63
C HIS A 270 0.93 -14.44 15.26
N ILE A 271 1.74 -14.33 14.22
CA ILE A 271 1.32 -14.54 12.83
C ILE A 271 2.18 -15.59 12.18
N GLN A 272 1.60 -16.33 11.24
CA GLN A 272 2.38 -17.14 10.33
C GLN A 272 2.93 -16.22 9.23
N ALA A 273 4.24 -16.02 9.24
CA ALA A 273 4.93 -15.16 8.29
C ALA A 273 5.63 -16.02 7.22
N PHE A 274 5.46 -15.63 5.95
CA PHE A 274 6.15 -16.18 4.78
C PHE A 274 6.66 -15.02 3.92
N HIS A 275 7.86 -14.51 4.21
CA HIS A 275 8.39 -13.33 3.52
C HIS A 275 9.85 -13.54 3.12
N GLY A 276 10.11 -13.53 1.82
CA GLY A 276 11.46 -13.51 1.24
C GLY A 276 11.99 -12.09 0.94
N ASN A 277 11.08 -11.12 0.84
CA ASN A 277 11.39 -9.71 0.58
C ASN A 277 10.70 -8.82 1.62
N GLU A 278 11.31 -7.68 1.93
CA GLU A 278 10.84 -6.68 2.88
C GLU A 278 10.90 -5.27 2.28
N VAL A 279 10.05 -4.37 2.76
CA VAL A 279 10.05 -2.97 2.35
C VAL A 279 11.23 -2.25 3.00
N SER A 280 11.97 -1.47 2.21
CA SER A 280 13.12 -0.71 2.69
C SER A 280 12.68 0.50 3.53
N GLU A 281 13.07 0.52 4.80
CA GLU A 281 12.67 1.58 5.73
C GLU A 281 13.23 2.95 5.31
N GLU A 282 14.48 3.00 4.84
CA GLU A 282 15.11 4.22 4.34
C GLU A 282 14.30 4.82 3.18
N SER A 283 13.80 3.96 2.30
CA SER A 283 12.97 4.36 1.16
C SER A 283 11.64 4.93 1.62
N MET A 284 10.96 4.29 2.58
CA MET A 284 9.67 4.78 3.07
C MET A 284 9.80 6.08 3.87
N ARG A 285 10.90 6.26 4.63
CA ARG A 285 11.22 7.55 5.25
C ARG A 285 11.43 8.62 4.18
N PHE A 286 12.19 8.31 3.13
CA PHE A 286 12.39 9.21 1.99
C PHE A 286 11.08 9.58 1.29
N VAL A 287 10.18 8.62 1.07
CA VAL A 287 8.85 8.85 0.48
C VAL A 287 8.07 9.86 1.32
N CYS A 288 8.04 9.68 2.64
CA CYS A 288 7.38 10.61 3.56
C CYS A 288 7.95 12.04 3.44
N TRP A 289 9.27 12.15 3.35
CA TRP A 289 9.95 13.42 3.14
C TRP A 289 9.63 14.03 1.78
N ALA A 290 9.79 13.29 0.68
CA ALA A 290 9.70 13.80 -0.69
C ALA A 290 8.32 14.37 -1.04
N TYR A 291 7.25 13.83 -0.47
CA TYR A 291 5.91 14.40 -0.65
C TYR A 291 5.74 15.81 -0.07
N GLN A 292 6.48 16.17 0.99
CA GLN A 292 6.36 17.48 1.64
C GLN A 292 6.79 18.64 0.73
N PRO A 293 8.02 18.69 0.17
CA PRO A 293 8.42 19.76 -0.72
C PRO A 293 7.61 19.78 -2.03
N ILE A 294 7.17 18.61 -2.55
CA ILE A 294 6.24 18.55 -3.69
C ILE A 294 4.93 19.26 -3.34
N HIS A 295 4.32 18.89 -2.22
CA HIS A 295 3.06 19.47 -1.78
C HIS A 295 3.18 20.99 -1.52
N HIS A 296 4.25 21.41 -0.84
CA HIS A 296 4.52 22.83 -0.57
C HIS A 296 4.66 23.63 -1.87
N ALA A 297 5.40 23.11 -2.86
CA ALA A 297 5.57 23.80 -4.13
C ALA A 297 4.25 23.95 -4.89
N ILE A 298 3.46 22.87 -4.99
CA ILE A 298 2.15 22.90 -5.66
C ILE A 298 1.21 23.91 -4.98
N THR A 299 1.21 23.94 -3.63
CA THR A 299 0.35 24.83 -2.86
C THR A 299 0.78 26.29 -3.03
N ALA A 300 2.08 26.59 -2.94
CA ALA A 300 2.61 27.93 -3.12
C ALA A 300 2.31 28.48 -4.53
N TYR A 301 2.56 27.67 -5.56
CA TYR A 301 2.26 28.04 -6.95
C TYR A 301 0.76 28.31 -7.18
N SER A 302 -0.11 27.50 -6.56
CA SER A 302 -1.57 27.69 -6.65
C SER A 302 -2.01 29.02 -6.04
N LEU A 303 -1.41 29.43 -4.91
CA LEU A 303 -1.68 30.71 -4.26
C LEU A 303 -1.17 31.89 -5.10
N GLU A 304 0.04 31.78 -5.67
CA GLU A 304 0.59 32.79 -6.58
C GLU A 304 -0.31 32.96 -7.81
N ALA A 305 -0.72 31.87 -8.45
CA ALA A 305 -1.63 31.89 -9.59
C ALA A 305 -2.98 32.53 -9.25
N ALA A 306 -3.55 32.20 -8.08
CA ALA A 306 -4.79 32.81 -7.62
C ALA A 306 -4.64 34.31 -7.32
N SER A 307 -3.50 34.73 -6.77
CA SER A 307 -3.19 36.15 -6.53
C SER A 307 -3.11 36.94 -7.84
N ILE A 308 -2.44 36.39 -8.86
CA ILE A 308 -2.31 37.03 -10.17
C ILE A 308 -3.68 37.20 -10.84
N LEU A 309 -4.53 36.17 -10.77
CA LEU A 309 -5.89 36.21 -11.32
C LEU A 309 -6.79 37.18 -10.53
N GLY A 310 -6.63 37.26 -9.21
CA GLY A 310 -7.36 38.22 -8.36
C GLY A 310 -6.97 39.67 -8.61
N SER A 311 -5.70 39.94 -8.94
CA SER A 311 -5.22 41.28 -9.30
C SER A 311 -5.65 41.74 -10.70
N GLN A 312 -6.02 40.82 -11.60
CA GLN A 312 -6.53 41.15 -12.94
C GLN A 312 -8.04 41.46 -12.97
N CYS A 313 -8.77 41.19 -11.88
CA CYS A 313 -10.21 41.48 -11.75
C CYS A 313 -10.51 42.83 -11.06
N ILE A 314 -9.49 43.64 -10.77
CA ILE A 314 -9.63 44.97 -10.16
C ILE A 314 -9.02 46.00 -11.11
N ASP A 315 -9.72 46.28 -12.21
CA ASP A 315 -9.57 47.53 -12.99
C ASP A 315 -10.87 47.75 -13.80
N PRO A 316 -11.77 48.65 -13.40
CA PRO A 316 -12.75 49.27 -14.29
C PRO A 316 -12.16 50.42 -15.11
#